data_AF-A0A699YTQ0-F1
#
_entry.id   AF-A0A699YTQ0-F1
#
_cell.length_a   1.000
_cell.length_b   1.000
_cell.length_c   1.000
_cell.angle_alpha   90.00
_cell.angle_beta   90.00
_cell.angle_gamma   90.00
#
_symmetry.space_group_name_H-M   'P 1'
#
loop_
_entity.id
_entity.type
_entity.pdbx_description
1 polymer ?
#
loop_
_entity_poly.entity_id
_entity_poly.type
_entity_poly.pdbx_seq_one_letter_code
_entity_poly.pdbx_strand_id
1 'polypeptide(L)'
;MCGAIALKFPAVQYGYIALEEIFRDSTRMSTGSLFGLLLAKIAATSVCVGGGLVGGLFAPSLFLGALVGDIMGQLVGGGSVVDTTSYVVVGAAAVLGAACRAPLTAMALMVEITRDTGLLVPLLAAIGMSSLVTDYLEVAFSKQVETFLVGAYLRSKMMFWGAAQEEAKLGAWPTPSDGPPSLQDS
;
A
#
# COMPACT_ATOMS: atom_id res chain seq x y z
N MET A 1 -9.94 -1.35 -21.24
CA MET A 1 -10.00 -2.54 -20.36
C MET A 1 -10.72 -2.25 -19.03
N CYS A 2 -10.35 -1.20 -18.27
CA CYS A 2 -11.02 -0.85 -17.00
C CYS A 2 -12.53 -0.50 -17.12
N GLY A 3 -12.97 0.06 -18.26
CA GLY A 3 -14.40 0.37 -18.49
C GLY A 3 -15.31 -0.86 -18.68
N ALA A 4 -14.79 -2.00 -19.13
CA ALA A 4 -15.59 -3.22 -19.31
C ALA A 4 -15.80 -3.98 -17.99
N ILE A 5 -14.85 -3.86 -17.05
CA ILE A 5 -14.96 -4.41 -15.70
C ILE A 5 -15.92 -3.56 -14.85
N ALA A 6 -15.95 -2.24 -15.06
CA ALA A 6 -16.89 -1.33 -14.41
C ALA A 6 -18.38 -1.61 -14.74
N LEU A 7 -18.68 -2.15 -15.93
CA LEU A 7 -20.04 -2.55 -16.31
C LEU A 7 -20.49 -3.88 -15.67
N LYS A 8 -19.55 -4.74 -15.26
CA LYS A 8 -19.84 -6.08 -14.73
C LYS A 8 -19.94 -6.12 -13.20
N PHE A 9 -19.36 -5.12 -12.52
CA PHE A 9 -19.46 -4.94 -11.07
C PHE A 9 -19.90 -3.51 -10.75
N PRO A 10 -21.21 -3.21 -10.77
CA PRO A 10 -21.72 -1.88 -10.47
C PRO A 10 -21.32 -1.42 -9.06
N ALA A 11 -21.08 -2.35 -8.11
CA ALA A 11 -20.63 -2.08 -6.74
C ALA A 11 -19.36 -1.23 -6.63
N VAL A 12 -18.44 -1.27 -7.61
CA VAL A 12 -17.19 -0.46 -7.58
C VAL A 12 -17.47 1.03 -7.84
N GLN A 13 -18.58 1.32 -8.53
CA GLN A 13 -19.00 2.67 -8.95
C GLN A 13 -19.70 3.46 -7.81
N TYR A 14 -20.16 2.80 -6.74
CA TYR A 14 -20.85 3.40 -5.58
C TYR A 14 -19.92 4.12 -4.59
N GLY A 15 -18.63 4.30 -4.92
CA GLY A 15 -17.64 4.80 -3.96
C GLY A 15 -17.94 6.19 -3.39
N TYR A 16 -18.43 7.13 -4.19
CA TYR A 16 -18.68 8.50 -3.71
C TYR A 16 -19.92 8.59 -2.82
N ILE A 17 -21.01 7.93 -3.22
CA ILE A 17 -22.26 7.87 -2.44
C ILE A 17 -22.09 7.11 -1.12
N ALA A 18 -21.31 6.03 -1.11
CA ALA A 18 -20.97 5.35 0.13
C ALA A 18 -20.11 6.23 1.05
N LEU A 19 -19.18 7.02 0.49
CA LEU A 19 -18.35 7.93 1.29
C LEU A 19 -19.19 9.03 1.92
N GLU A 20 -20.07 9.66 1.15
CA GLU A 20 -20.94 10.72 1.65
C GLU A 20 -21.89 10.20 2.73
N GLU A 21 -22.39 8.97 2.58
CA GLU A 21 -23.23 8.33 3.59
C GLU A 21 -22.45 7.96 4.85
N ILE A 22 -21.22 7.46 4.75
CA ILE A 22 -20.35 7.19 5.91
C ILE A 22 -20.01 8.49 6.67
N PHE A 23 -19.81 9.61 5.96
CA PHE A 23 -19.54 10.92 6.57
C PHE A 23 -20.79 11.63 7.12
N ARG A 24 -21.99 11.36 6.57
CA ARG A 24 -23.25 11.96 7.05
C ARG A 24 -23.93 11.15 8.15
N ASP A 25 -23.92 9.82 8.06
CA ASP A 25 -24.64 8.93 8.97
C ASP A 25 -23.97 7.54 9.03
N SER A 26 -22.90 7.44 9.83
CA SER A 26 -22.10 6.22 10.00
C SER A 26 -22.88 5.03 10.59
N THR A 27 -24.08 5.25 11.15
CA THR A 27 -24.86 4.19 11.84
C THR A 27 -25.74 3.35 10.93
N ARG A 28 -25.93 3.75 9.66
CA ARG A 28 -26.87 3.09 8.74
C ARG A 28 -26.33 1.82 8.11
N MET A 29 -25.01 1.68 7.98
CA MET A 29 -24.41 0.54 7.32
C MET A 29 -23.98 -0.53 8.33
N SER A 30 -24.54 -1.73 8.17
CA SER A 30 -24.13 -2.90 8.96
C SER A 30 -22.65 -3.19 8.75
N THR A 31 -21.92 -3.48 9.83
CA THR A 31 -20.48 -3.77 9.83
C THR A 31 -20.05 -4.82 8.79
N GLY A 32 -20.90 -5.82 8.54
CA GLY A 32 -20.63 -6.85 7.54
C GLY A 32 -20.60 -6.32 6.10
N SER A 33 -21.44 -5.34 5.77
CA SER A 33 -21.48 -4.70 4.45
C SER A 33 -20.26 -3.80 4.21
N LEU A 34 -19.80 -3.11 5.25
CA LEU A 34 -18.60 -2.27 5.22
C LEU A 34 -17.34 -3.09 4.93
N PHE A 35 -17.23 -4.26 5.58
CA PHE A 35 -16.11 -5.17 5.34
C PHE A 35 -16.11 -5.72 3.91
N GLY A 36 -17.29 -6.04 3.37
CA GLY A 36 -17.44 -6.43 1.96
C GLY A 36 -17.02 -5.32 1.00
N LEU A 37 -17.42 -4.07 1.27
CA LEU A 37 -17.02 -2.90 0.48
C LEU A 37 -15.50 -2.64 0.54
N LEU A 38 -14.90 -2.79 1.72
CA LEU A 38 -13.46 -2.63 1.93
C LEU A 38 -12.67 -3.61 1.04
N LEU A 39 -13.01 -4.91 1.12
CA LEU A 39 -12.37 -5.96 0.31
C LEU A 39 -12.58 -5.73 -1.19
N ALA A 40 -13.80 -5.40 -1.60
CA ALA A 40 -14.11 -5.12 -3.00
C ALA A 40 -13.30 -3.93 -3.52
N LYS A 41 -13.13 -2.88 -2.71
CA LYS A 41 -12.35 -1.69 -3.10
C LYS A 41 -10.87 -1.99 -3.20
N ILE A 42 -10.29 -2.74 -2.27
CA ILE A 42 -8.88 -3.17 -2.32
C ILE A 42 -8.61 -4.01 -3.56
N ALA A 43 -9.50 -4.95 -3.89
CA ALA A 43 -9.38 -5.76 -5.10
C ALA A 43 -9.46 -4.88 -6.36
N ALA A 44 -10.43 -3.96 -6.41
CA ALA A 44 -10.59 -3.06 -7.54
C ALA A 44 -9.39 -2.11 -7.71
N THR A 45 -8.87 -1.52 -6.63
CA THR A 45 -7.69 -0.64 -6.70
C THR A 45 -6.44 -1.41 -7.09
N SER A 46 -6.23 -2.62 -6.57
CA SER A 46 -5.13 -3.49 -6.97
C SER A 46 -5.14 -3.82 -8.46
N VAL A 47 -6.30 -4.17 -9.02
CA VAL A 47 -6.45 -4.44 -10.46
C VAL A 47 -6.22 -3.18 -11.30
N CYS A 48 -6.73 -2.02 -10.85
CA CYS A 48 -6.52 -0.75 -11.54
C CYS A 48 -5.05 -0.32 -11.57
N VAL A 49 -4.36 -0.42 -10.43
CA VAL A 49 -2.93 -0.09 -10.31
C VAL A 49 -2.08 -1.09 -11.09
N GLY A 50 -2.36 -2.39 -10.97
CA GLY A 50 -1.67 -3.43 -11.75
C GLY A 50 -1.92 -3.33 -13.25
N GLY A 51 -3.05 -2.72 -13.66
CA GLY A 51 -3.40 -2.44 -15.06
C GLY A 51 -2.77 -1.17 -15.63
N GLY A 52 -1.91 -0.46 -14.88
CA GLY A 52 -1.23 0.74 -15.36
C GLY A 52 -2.13 1.97 -15.47
N LEU A 53 -3.22 2.05 -14.70
CA LEU A 53 -4.09 3.23 -14.68
C LEU A 53 -3.30 4.45 -14.17
N VAL A 54 -3.20 5.48 -15.02
CA VAL A 54 -2.65 6.78 -14.63
C VAL A 54 -3.74 7.55 -13.86
N GLY A 55 -3.80 7.33 -12.55
CA GLY A 55 -4.74 7.99 -11.65
C GLY A 55 -4.17 8.06 -10.23
N GLY A 56 -4.55 9.12 -9.48
CA GLY A 56 -4.04 9.32 -8.12
C GLY A 56 -4.65 8.34 -7.11
N LEU A 57 -3.84 7.88 -6.15
CA LEU A 57 -4.27 7.03 -5.03
C LEU A 57 -4.98 7.79 -3.90
N PHE A 58 -5.18 9.10 -4.08
CA PHE A 58 -5.71 10.00 -3.08
C PHE A 58 -7.17 9.70 -2.67
N ALA A 59 -8.08 9.64 -3.65
CA ALA A 59 -9.47 9.32 -3.39
C ALA A 59 -9.69 7.89 -2.83
N PRO A 60 -9.03 6.84 -3.37
CA PRO A 60 -9.21 5.50 -2.82
C PRO A 60 -8.62 5.34 -1.41
N SER A 61 -7.52 6.01 -1.07
CA SER A 61 -6.96 5.95 0.29
C SER A 61 -7.89 6.60 1.32
N LEU A 62 -8.48 7.75 0.97
CA LEU A 62 -9.46 8.43 1.81
C LEU A 62 -10.69 7.55 2.05
N PHE A 63 -11.21 6.91 1.00
CA PHE A 63 -12.35 5.99 1.08
C PHE A 63 -12.04 4.77 1.95
N LEU A 64 -10.88 4.13 1.76
CA LEU A 64 -10.47 2.97 2.56
C LEU A 64 -10.32 3.33 4.03
N GLY A 65 -9.71 4.48 4.34
CA GLY A 65 -9.57 4.93 5.72
C GLY A 65 -10.89 5.29 6.38
N ALA A 66 -11.84 5.88 5.64
CA ALA A 66 -13.19 6.15 6.14
C ALA A 66 -13.92 4.86 6.51
N LEU A 67 -13.84 3.81 5.67
CA LEU A 67 -14.42 2.49 5.98
C LEU A 67 -13.80 1.86 7.22
N VAL A 68 -12.47 1.90 7.35
CA VAL A 68 -11.78 1.34 8.53
C VAL A 68 -12.16 2.13 9.79
N GLY A 69 -12.23 3.46 9.70
CA GLY A 69 -12.63 4.33 10.79
C GLY A 69 -14.07 4.10 11.24
N ASP A 70 -14.99 3.86 10.30
CA ASP A 70 -16.39 3.53 10.58
C ASP A 70 -16.51 2.19 11.31
N ILE A 71 -15.84 1.14 10.79
CA ILE A 71 -15.80 -0.17 11.43
C ILE A 71 -15.27 -0.08 12.87
N MET A 72 -14.20 0.69 13.09
CA MET A 72 -13.65 0.92 14.43
C MET A 72 -14.59 1.73 15.32
N GLY A 73 -15.24 2.76 14.76
CA GLY A 73 -16.20 3.58 15.46
C GLY A 73 -17.45 2.79 15.88
N GLN A 74 -17.93 1.84 15.08
CA GLN A 74 -19.04 0.94 15.44
C GLN A 74 -18.61 -0.09 16.49
N LEU A 75 -17.38 -0.61 16.40
CA LEU A 75 -16.84 -1.60 17.35
C LEU A 75 -16.62 -0.99 18.75
N VAL A 76 -16.20 0.28 18.80
CA VAL A 76 -15.90 1.02 20.05
C VAL A 76 -17.12 1.81 20.55
N GLY A 77 -18.00 2.27 19.66
CA GLY A 77 -19.14 3.13 19.94
C GLY A 77 -20.22 2.54 20.84
N GLY A 78 -20.19 1.23 21.10
CA GLY A 78 -21.05 0.59 22.10
C GLY A 78 -20.83 1.08 23.55
N GLY A 79 -19.76 1.84 23.84
CA GLY A 79 -19.46 2.34 25.18
C GLY A 79 -18.64 3.64 25.27
N SER A 80 -18.48 4.40 24.19
CA SER A 80 -17.62 5.60 24.14
C SER A 80 -18.42 6.91 24.16
N VAL A 81 -17.79 7.98 24.67
CA VAL A 81 -18.32 9.36 24.73
C VAL A 81 -18.19 10.08 23.38
N VAL A 82 -17.41 9.52 22.45
CA VAL A 82 -17.04 10.16 21.17
C VAL A 82 -17.94 9.64 20.05
N ASP A 83 -18.40 10.57 19.20
CA ASP A 83 -19.22 10.27 18.03
C ASP A 83 -18.48 9.39 17.01
N THR A 84 -19.20 8.42 16.42
CA THR A 84 -18.67 7.48 15.43
C THR A 84 -18.03 8.21 14.23
N THR A 85 -18.58 9.37 13.84
CA THR A 85 -18.07 10.19 12.73
C THR A 85 -16.63 10.67 12.97
N SER A 86 -16.24 10.95 14.22
CA SER A 86 -14.85 11.34 14.53
C SER A 86 -13.86 10.22 14.22
N TYR A 87 -14.24 8.96 14.43
CA TYR A 87 -13.39 7.81 14.09
C TYR A 87 -13.23 7.64 12.58
N VAL A 88 -14.28 7.92 11.80
CA VAL A 88 -14.23 7.94 10.32
C VAL A 88 -13.19 8.96 9.84
N VAL A 89 -13.25 10.19 10.34
CA VAL A 89 -12.34 11.29 9.96
C VAL A 89 -10.89 10.93 10.29
N VAL A 90 -10.65 10.43 11.50
CA VAL A 90 -9.31 10.03 11.96
C VAL A 90 -8.76 8.86 11.14
N GLY A 91 -9.59 7.85 10.84
CA GLY A 91 -9.21 6.71 10.00
C GLY A 91 -8.88 7.11 8.57
N ALA A 92 -9.71 7.98 7.97
CA ALA A 92 -9.47 8.53 6.63
C ALA A 92 -8.14 9.29 6.56
N ALA A 93 -7.86 10.11 7.58
CA ALA A 93 -6.63 10.89 7.67
C ALA A 93 -5.38 10.02 7.80
N ALA A 94 -5.42 9.00 8.67
CA ALA A 94 -4.31 8.10 8.92
C ALA A 94 -3.88 7.34 7.66
N VAL A 95 -4.85 6.75 6.95
CA VAL A 95 -4.59 6.02 5.69
C VAL A 95 -4.09 6.97 4.60
N LEU A 96 -4.66 8.16 4.51
CA LEU A 96 -4.20 9.17 3.55
C LEU A 96 -2.76 9.63 3.83
N GLY A 97 -2.43 9.91 5.10
CA GLY A 97 -1.11 10.35 5.52
C GLY A 97 -0.02 9.31 5.25
N ALA A 98 -0.34 8.02 5.50
CA ALA A 98 0.54 6.92 5.14
C ALA A 98 0.70 6.77 3.62
N ALA A 99 -0.39 6.84 2.85
CA ALA A 99 -0.35 6.67 1.40
C ALA A 99 0.42 7.78 0.68
N CYS A 100 0.28 9.03 1.13
CA CYS A 100 0.95 10.18 0.51
C CYS A 100 2.35 10.46 1.07
N ARG A 101 2.78 9.75 2.13
CA ARG A 101 4.06 9.99 2.83
C ARG A 101 4.28 11.45 3.21
N ALA A 102 3.17 12.13 3.54
CA ALA A 102 3.14 13.56 3.79
C ALA A 102 2.13 13.83 4.94
N PRO A 103 2.54 13.59 6.20
CA PRO A 103 1.62 13.58 7.33
C PRO A 103 1.03 14.97 7.62
N LEU A 104 1.82 16.03 7.48
CA LEU A 104 1.38 17.41 7.72
C LEU A 104 0.36 17.89 6.68
N THR A 105 0.54 17.53 5.41
CA THR A 105 -0.41 17.90 4.34
C THR A 105 -1.70 17.09 4.45
N ALA A 106 -1.63 15.79 4.77
CA ALA A 106 -2.83 14.98 5.00
C ALA A 106 -3.65 15.50 6.20
N MET A 107 -2.97 15.89 7.28
CA MET A 107 -3.59 16.53 8.43
C MET A 107 -4.26 17.85 8.05
N ALA A 108 -3.54 18.77 7.39
CA ALA A 108 -4.09 20.06 6.98
C ALA A 108 -5.32 19.90 6.08
N LEU A 109 -5.26 18.94 5.15
CA LEU A 109 -6.37 18.62 4.26
C LEU A 109 -7.60 18.11 5.02
N MET A 110 -7.40 17.25 6.02
CA MET A 110 -8.51 16.73 6.82
C MET A 110 -9.16 17.77 7.72
N VAL A 111 -8.34 18.67 8.28
CA VAL A 111 -8.85 19.84 9.00
C VAL A 111 -9.62 20.77 8.07
N GLU A 112 -9.16 20.98 6.83
CA GLU A 112 -9.86 21.82 5.86
C GLU A 112 -11.21 21.22 5.42
N ILE A 113 -11.26 19.91 5.19
CA ILE A 113 -12.50 19.20 4.82
C ILE A 113 -13.49 19.16 5.98
N THR A 114 -13.03 18.85 7.19
CA THR A 114 -13.89 18.69 8.37
C THR A 114 -14.24 20.04 9.00
N ARG A 115 -13.40 21.06 8.81
CA ARG A 115 -13.45 22.39 9.44
C ARG A 115 -13.48 22.35 10.97
N ASP A 116 -13.08 21.23 11.57
CA ASP A 116 -13.05 21.02 13.01
C ASP A 116 -11.61 20.94 13.51
N THR A 117 -11.19 21.95 14.26
CA THR A 117 -9.86 22.04 14.88
C THR A 117 -9.78 21.29 16.20
N GLY A 118 -10.90 20.84 16.76
CA GLY A 118 -10.92 19.98 17.95
C GLY A 118 -10.28 18.60 17.69
N LEU A 119 -10.34 18.14 16.43
CA LEU A 119 -9.77 16.86 15.99
C LEU A 119 -8.27 16.94 15.65
N LEU A 120 -7.64 18.11 15.82
CA LEU A 120 -6.25 18.33 15.40
C LEU A 120 -5.26 17.41 16.14
N VAL A 121 -5.43 17.27 17.45
CA VAL A 121 -4.59 16.39 18.30
C VAL A 121 -4.77 14.90 17.94
N PRO A 122 -5.99 14.35 17.86
CA PRO A 122 -6.18 12.94 17.48
C PRO A 122 -5.75 12.67 16.04
N LEU A 123 -5.90 13.63 15.11
CA LEU A 123 -5.41 13.50 13.74
C LEU A 123 -3.88 13.36 13.70
N LEU A 124 -3.15 14.24 14.39
CA LEU A 124 -1.69 14.17 14.47
C LEU A 124 -1.21 12.84 15.07
N ALA A 125 -1.85 12.41 16.16
CA ALA A 125 -1.49 11.16 16.82
C ALA A 125 -1.72 9.96 15.89
N ALA A 126 -2.88 9.89 15.22
CA ALA A 126 -3.21 8.78 14.34
C ALA A 126 -2.34 8.75 13.08
N ILE A 127 -2.14 9.90 12.42
CA ILE A 127 -1.29 10.00 11.24
C ILE A 127 0.16 9.69 11.60
N GLY A 128 0.67 10.24 12.71
CA GLY A 128 2.02 9.97 13.20
C GLY A 128 2.25 8.48 13.47
N MET A 129 1.33 7.82 14.17
CA MET A 129 1.38 6.37 14.39
C MET A 129 1.34 5.59 13.08
N SER A 130 0.48 5.99 12.13
CA SER A 130 0.39 5.34 10.83
C SER A 130 1.67 5.49 10.01
N SER A 131 2.29 6.68 10.03
CA SER A 131 3.58 6.93 9.38
C SER A 131 4.70 6.10 10.00
N LEU A 132 4.79 6.06 11.33
CA LEU A 132 5.77 5.22 12.03
C LEU A 132 5.62 3.75 11.64
N VAL A 133 4.41 3.21 11.69
CA VAL A 133 4.14 1.82 11.29
C VAL A 133 4.54 1.57 9.84
N THR A 134 4.28 2.53 8.95
CA THR A 134 4.67 2.43 7.54
C THR A 134 6.20 2.39 7.39
N ASP A 135 6.92 3.26 8.10
CA ASP A 135 8.39 3.31 8.06
C ASP A 135 9.01 2.02 8.62
N TYR A 136 8.49 1.48 9.73
CA TYR A 136 8.94 0.19 10.26
C TYR A 136 8.68 -0.96 9.29
N LEU A 137 7.53 -0.97 8.63
CA LEU A 137 7.16 -2.03 7.69
C LEU A 137 8.04 -1.98 6.44
N GLU A 138 8.38 -0.79 5.93
CA GLU A 138 9.30 -0.64 4.80
C GLU A 138 10.71 -1.15 5.13
N VAL A 139 11.23 -0.84 6.31
CA VAL A 139 12.55 -1.34 6.74
C VAL A 139 12.54 -2.86 6.88
N ALA A 140 11.48 -3.43 7.46
CA ALA A 140 11.34 -4.88 7.59
C ALA A 140 11.25 -5.57 6.22
N PHE A 141 10.44 -5.02 5.32
CA PHE A 141 10.25 -5.57 3.98
C PHE A 141 11.54 -5.47 3.14
N SER A 142 12.22 -4.33 3.19
CA SER A 142 13.50 -4.12 2.51
C SER A 142 14.54 -5.17 2.90
N LYS A 143 14.69 -5.43 4.21
CA LYS A 143 15.59 -6.48 4.70
C LYS A 143 15.23 -7.87 4.20
N GLN A 144 13.95 -8.19 4.13
CA GLN A 144 13.49 -9.49 3.66
C GLN A 144 13.77 -9.67 2.17
N VAL A 145 13.51 -8.63 1.36
CA VAL A 145 13.79 -8.64 -0.08
C VAL A 145 15.29 -8.73 -0.34
N GLU A 146 16.11 -7.96 0.38
CA GLU A 146 17.57 -8.00 0.23
C GLU A 146 18.12 -9.38 0.59
N THR A 147 17.65 -9.99 1.68
CA THR A 147 18.03 -11.37 2.06
C THR A 147 17.64 -12.37 0.97
N PHE A 148 16.47 -12.20 0.36
CA PHE A 148 16.00 -13.07 -0.72
C PHE A 148 16.83 -12.89 -2.00
N LEU A 149 17.13 -11.64 -2.38
CA LEU A 149 17.93 -11.30 -3.56
C LEU A 149 19.40 -11.70 -3.38
N VAL A 150 20.00 -11.41 -2.24
CA VAL A 150 21.37 -11.83 -1.90
C VAL A 150 21.45 -13.36 -1.83
N GLY A 151 20.44 -14.03 -1.27
CA GLY A 151 20.33 -15.48 -1.25
C GLY A 151 20.23 -16.09 -2.67
N ALA A 152 19.42 -15.48 -3.55
CA ALA A 152 19.31 -15.89 -4.95
C ALA A 152 20.60 -15.64 -5.73
N TYR A 153 21.24 -14.48 -5.52
CA TYR A 153 22.50 -14.11 -6.16
C TYR A 153 23.65 -15.02 -5.73
N LEU A 154 23.80 -15.28 -4.42
CA LEU A 154 24.80 -16.20 -3.89
C LEU A 154 24.59 -17.63 -4.39
N ARG A 155 23.33 -18.09 -4.49
CA ARG A 155 23.01 -19.40 -5.06
C ARG A 155 23.41 -19.49 -6.54
N SER A 156 23.13 -18.44 -7.32
CA SER A 156 23.57 -18.37 -8.72
C SER A 156 25.10 -18.36 -8.86
N LYS A 157 25.79 -17.61 -7.99
CA LYS A 157 27.26 -17.52 -8.00
C LYS A 157 27.92 -18.82 -7.54
N MET A 158 27.33 -19.53 -6.57
CA MET A 158 27.79 -20.85 -6.14
C MET A 158 27.60 -21.92 -7.22
N MET A 159 26.51 -21.90 -7.98
CA MET A 159 26.35 -22.80 -9.14
C MET A 159 27.42 -22.53 -10.21
N PHE A 160 27.65 -21.25 -10.54
CA PHE A 160 28.68 -20.85 -11.49
C PHE A 160 30.09 -21.26 -11.04
N TRP A 161 30.46 -21.00 -9.79
CA TRP A 161 31.76 -21.38 -9.24
C TRP A 161 31.92 -22.89 -9.06
N GLY A 162 30.83 -23.61 -8.76
CA GLY A 162 30.80 -25.07 -8.73
C GLY A 162 31.10 -25.67 -10.11
N ALA A 163 30.45 -25.14 -11.15
CA ALA A 163 30.72 -25.52 -12.54
C ALA A 163 32.17 -25.19 -12.94
N ALA A 164 32.67 -23.99 -12.58
CA ALA A 164 34.05 -23.59 -12.88
C ALA A 164 35.10 -24.49 -12.19
N GLN A 165 34.83 -24.99 -10.98
CA GLN A 165 35.71 -25.93 -10.27
C GLN A 165 35.71 -27.32 -10.92
N GLU A 166 34.60 -27.75 -11.52
CA GLU A 166 34.49 -29.02 -12.24
C GLU A 166 35.25 -28.97 -13.57
N GLU A 167 35.09 -27.86 -14.31
CA GLU A 167 35.86 -27.55 -15.53
C GLU A 167 37.37 -27.46 -15.27
N ALA A 168 37.78 -26.87 -14.14
CA ALA A 168 39.19 -26.79 -13.74
C ALA A 168 39.80 -28.17 -13.42
N LYS A 169 39.01 -29.12 -12.87
CA LYS A 169 39.45 -30.51 -12.63
C LYS A 169 39.60 -31.32 -13.90
N LEU A 170 38.86 -30.96 -14.96
CA LEU A 170 38.97 -31.57 -16.29
C LEU A 170 40.16 -31.04 -17.09
N GLY A 171 40.98 -30.14 -16.53
CA GLY A 171 42.22 -29.65 -17.15
C GLY A 171 42.01 -28.68 -18.31
N ALA A 172 40.79 -28.14 -18.48
CA ALA A 172 40.40 -27.31 -19.63
C ALA A 172 40.67 -25.80 -19.44
N TRP A 173 41.41 -25.39 -18.40
CA TRP A 173 41.62 -23.96 -18.14
C TRP A 173 42.58 -23.36 -19.18
N PRO A 174 42.17 -22.33 -19.95
CA PRO A 174 43.08 -21.61 -20.83
C PRO A 174 44.13 -20.90 -19.96
N THR A 175 45.40 -21.18 -20.20
CA THR A 175 46.49 -20.55 -19.48
C THR A 175 46.56 -19.05 -19.84
N PRO A 176 47.01 -18.16 -18.93
CA PRO A 176 47.13 -16.72 -19.17
C PRO A 176 48.06 -16.30 -20.34
N SER A 177 48.61 -17.25 -21.10
CA SER A 177 49.34 -17.02 -22.34
C SER A 177 48.44 -16.60 -23.51
N ASP A 178 47.15 -16.89 -23.42
CA ASP A 178 46.18 -16.56 -24.46
C ASP A 178 45.65 -15.15 -24.19
N GLY A 179 46.36 -14.15 -24.73
CA GLY A 179 45.97 -12.74 -24.64
C GLY A 179 44.55 -12.49 -25.19
N PRO A 180 43.92 -11.34 -24.84
CA PRO A 180 42.57 -11.05 -25.31
C PRO A 180 42.50 -11.10 -26.84
N PRO A 181 41.40 -11.61 -27.42
CA PRO A 181 41.27 -11.74 -28.86
C PRO A 181 41.46 -10.36 -29.51
N SER A 182 42.52 -10.24 -30.31
CA SER A 182 42.79 -9.05 -31.09
C SER A 182 41.62 -8.81 -32.03
N LEU A 183 40.99 -7.64 -31.91
CA LEU A 183 40.06 -7.10 -32.90
C LEU A 183 40.84 -6.76 -34.18
N GLN A 184 41.18 -7.78 -34.95
CA GLN A 184 41.56 -7.68 -36.35
C GLN A 184 40.76 -8.76 -37.06
N ASP A 185 39.66 -8.32 -37.69
CA ASP A 185 39.45 -8.55 -39.12
C ASP A 185 38.16 -7.84 -39.57
N SER A 186 38.39 -6.82 -40.40
CA SER A 186 37.63 -6.37 -41.59
C SER A 186 36.12 -6.14 -41.50
#